data_AF-A0ABD6YS96-F1
#
_entry.id   AF-A0ABD6YS96-F1
#
_cell.length_a   1.000
_cell.length_b   1.000
_cell.length_c   1.000
_cell.angle_alpha   90.00
_cell.angle_beta   90.00
_cell.angle_gamma   90.00
#
_symmetry.space_group_name_H-M   'P 1'
#
loop_
_entity.id
_entity.type
_entity.pdbx_description
1 polymer ?
#
loop_
_entity_poly.entity_id
_entity_poly.type
_entity_poly.pdbx_seq_one_letter_code
_entity_poly.pdbx_strand_id
1 'polypeptide(L)'
;MKLVSGIYIFYCSVTEDVFIDASVIVRQKIKHHIRMLKAGVHSNTELQNLYNTYGAATIHFEIVDRSEEQFHAEKLKEIQEELKARRL
;
A
#
# COMPACT_ATOMS: atom_id res chain seq x y z
N MET A 1 -19.65 7.39 -6.32
CA MET A 1 -18.85 6.25 -5.79
C MET A 1 -18.61 6.51 -4.31
N LYS A 2 -18.94 5.58 -3.41
CA LYS A 2 -18.77 5.79 -1.96
C LYS A 2 -17.28 5.86 -1.62
N LEU A 3 -16.88 6.84 -0.79
CA LEU A 3 -15.51 6.95 -0.30
C LEU A 3 -15.18 5.72 0.57
N VAL A 4 -13.95 5.24 0.47
CA VAL A 4 -13.43 4.15 1.31
C VAL A 4 -12.31 4.74 2.15
N SER A 5 -12.52 4.71 3.46
CA SER A 5 -11.55 5.08 4.48
C SER A 5 -10.98 3.80 5.09
N GLY A 6 -9.68 3.77 5.38
CA GLY A 6 -9.02 2.64 6.02
C GLY A 6 -7.57 2.44 5.55
N ILE A 7 -7.09 1.21 5.65
CA ILE A 7 -5.69 0.82 5.41
C ILE A 7 -5.58 0.05 4.10
N TYR A 8 -4.51 0.31 3.35
CA TYR A 8 -4.20 -0.38 2.10
C TYR A 8 -2.73 -0.76 2.01
N ILE A 9 -2.46 -1.76 1.19
CA ILE A 9 -1.10 -2.24 0.91
C ILE A 9 -0.81 -2.21 -0.59
N PHE A 10 0.48 -2.09 -0.90
CA PHE A 10 1.09 -2.55 -2.14
C PHE A 10 2.06 -3.67 -1.79
N TYR A 11 2.03 -4.80 -2.50
CA TYR A 11 2.99 -5.88 -2.29
C TYR A 11 3.63 -6.34 -3.61
N CYS A 12 4.92 -6.68 -3.56
CA CYS A 12 5.65 -7.28 -4.66
C CYS A 12 5.61 -8.80 -4.53
N SER A 13 5.07 -9.51 -5.51
CA SER A 13 5.00 -10.97 -5.48
C SER A 13 6.34 -11.68 -5.66
N VAL A 14 7.40 -10.96 -6.04
CA VAL A 14 8.75 -11.53 -6.23
C VAL A 14 9.60 -11.44 -4.96
N THR A 15 9.59 -10.28 -4.28
CA THR A 15 10.40 -10.05 -3.07
C THR A 15 9.60 -10.19 -1.79
N GLU A 16 8.27 -10.32 -1.90
CA GLU A 16 7.32 -10.31 -0.80
C GLU A 16 7.31 -8.98 -0.01
N ASP A 17 7.95 -7.93 -0.54
CA ASP A 17 7.97 -6.59 0.06
C ASP A 17 6.58 -5.97 0.11
N VAL A 18 6.26 -5.35 1.25
CA VAL A 18 4.96 -4.72 1.51
C VAL A 18 5.17 -3.25 1.87
N PHE A 19 4.52 -2.38 1.11
CA PHE A 19 4.27 -0.99 1.49
C PHE A 19 2.84 -0.89 2.03
N ILE A 20 2.67 -0.27 3.19
CA ILE A 20 1.37 -0.13 3.86
C ILE A 20 1.15 1.32 4.28
N ASP A 21 -0.08 1.81 4.09
CA ASP A 21 -0.45 3.18 4.43
C ASP A 21 -1.97 3.31 4.67
N ALA A 22 -2.41 4.44 5.24
CA ALA A 22 -3.79 4.75 5.56
C ALA A 22 -4.33 5.91 4.72
N SER A 23 -5.65 5.96 4.51
CA SER A 23 -6.29 7.11 3.88
C SER A 23 -7.79 7.14 4.11
N VAL A 24 -8.38 8.33 4.20
CA VAL A 24 -9.83 8.54 4.14
C VAL A 24 -10.43 8.35 2.73
N ILE A 25 -9.57 8.29 1.71
CA ILE A 25 -9.93 8.14 0.28
C ILE A 25 -9.09 7.07 -0.42
N VAL A 26 -8.94 5.90 0.22
CA VAL A 26 -8.07 4.77 -0.19
C VAL A 26 -8.07 4.50 -1.69
N ARG A 27 -9.25 4.39 -2.33
CA ARG A 27 -9.35 4.08 -3.76
C ARG A 27 -8.73 5.15 -4.65
N GLN A 28 -8.84 6.43 -4.27
CA GLN A 28 -8.23 7.54 -5.02
C GLN A 28 -6.73 7.56 -4.78
N LYS A 29 -6.30 7.30 -3.53
CA LYS A 29 -4.89 7.23 -3.14
C LYS A 29 -4.15 6.11 -3.88
N ILE A 30 -4.71 4.90 -3.95
CA ILE A 30 -4.16 3.79 -4.74
C ILE A 30 -4.01 4.17 -6.21
N LYS A 31 -5.05 4.76 -6.83
CA LYS A 31 -4.97 5.22 -8.24
C LYS A 31 -3.86 6.25 -8.43
N HIS A 32 -3.70 7.17 -7.49
CA HIS A 32 -2.62 8.16 -7.50
C HIS A 32 -1.26 7.47 -7.46
N HIS A 33 -1.03 6.54 -6.51
CA HIS A 33 0.22 5.77 -6.42
C HIS A 33 0.54 5.02 -7.71
N ILE A 34 -0.43 4.29 -8.28
CA ILE A 34 -0.24 3.57 -9.56
C ILE A 34 0.16 4.52 -10.68
N ARG A 35 -0.48 5.69 -10.78
CA ARG A 35 -0.13 6.70 -11.79
C ARG A 35 1.30 7.20 -11.60
N MET A 36 1.71 7.46 -10.36
CA MET A 36 3.06 7.93 -10.04
C MET A 36 4.12 6.85 -10.33
N LEU A 37 3.84 5.58 -10.01
CA LEU A 37 4.70 4.44 -10.33
C LEU A 37 4.92 4.29 -11.84
N LYS A 38 3.83 4.35 -12.62
CA LYS A 38 3.88 4.32 -14.09
C LYS A 38 4.67 5.47 -14.69
N ALA A 39 4.64 6.63 -14.03
CA ALA A 39 5.37 7.81 -14.45
C ALA A 39 6.82 7.86 -13.93
N GLY A 40 7.25 6.91 -13.09
CA GLY A 40 8.61 6.87 -12.55
C GLY A 40 8.91 7.93 -11.48
N VAL A 41 7.89 8.53 -10.87
CA VAL A 41 8.02 9.69 -9.97
C VAL A 41 7.42 9.45 -8.59
N HIS A 42 7.19 8.19 -8.22
CA HIS A 42 6.61 7.85 -6.93
C HIS A 42 7.52 8.26 -5.76
N SER A 43 6.94 8.84 -4.70
CA SER A 43 7.69 9.37 -3.56
C SER A 43 8.36 8.29 -2.70
N ASN A 44 7.75 7.11 -2.59
CA ASN A 44 8.42 5.94 -2.03
C ASN A 44 9.35 5.34 -3.10
N THR A 45 10.65 5.57 -2.94
CA THR A 45 11.71 5.12 -3.84
C THR A 45 11.87 3.60 -3.84
N GLU A 46 11.65 2.93 -2.72
CA GLU A 46 11.71 1.47 -2.62
C GLU A 46 10.62 0.83 -3.49
N LEU A 47 9.37 1.30 -3.35
CA LEU A 47 8.25 0.81 -4.17
C LEU A 47 8.45 1.15 -5.65
N GLN A 48 9.00 2.33 -5.95
CA GLN A 48 9.34 2.71 -7.33
C GLN A 48 10.40 1.77 -7.92
N ASN A 49 11.44 1.44 -7.14
CA ASN A 49 12.49 0.54 -7.57
C ASN A 49 11.95 -0.87 -7.81
N LEU A 50 11.14 -1.41 -6.90
CA LEU A 50 10.47 -2.70 -7.08
C LEU A 50 9.64 -2.72 -8.37
N TYR A 51 8.84 -1.68 -8.61
CA TYR A 51 8.04 -1.54 -9.83
C TYR A 51 8.91 -1.48 -11.09
N ASN A 52 10.03 -0.75 -11.05
CA ASN A 52 10.96 -0.63 -12.18
C ASN A 52 11.70 -1.96 -12.46
N THR A 53 12.08 -2.69 -11.42
CA THR A 53 12.84 -3.94 -11.52
C THR A 53 11.98 -5.11 -11.97
N TYR A 54 10.79 -5.27 -11.39
CA TYR A 54 9.95 -6.46 -11.60
C TYR A 54 8.73 -6.22 -12.50
N GLY A 55 8.41 -4.95 -12.76
CA GLY A 55 7.32 -4.55 -13.64
C GLY A 55 5.95 -4.52 -12.97
N ALA A 56 4.96 -3.99 -13.71
CA ALA A 56 3.62 -3.74 -13.19
C ALA A 56 2.85 -5.01 -12.79
N ALA A 57 3.16 -6.15 -13.42
CA ALA A 57 2.43 -7.41 -13.19
C ALA A 57 2.75 -8.03 -11.83
N THR A 58 3.84 -7.63 -11.18
CA THR A 58 4.28 -8.17 -9.89
C THR A 58 3.88 -7.30 -8.70
N ILE A 59 3.44 -6.06 -8.95
CA ILE A 59 2.98 -5.13 -7.93
C ILE A 59 1.47 -5.21 -7.81
N HIS A 60 1.01 -5.74 -6.69
CA HIS A 60 -0.39 -5.91 -6.36
C HIS A 60 -0.81 -4.91 -5.27
N PHE A 61 -2.10 -4.62 -5.16
CA PHE A 61 -2.63 -3.74 -4.12
C PHE A 61 -3.92 -4.29 -3.53
N GLU A 62 -4.14 -4.02 -2.25
CA GLU A 62 -5.32 -4.48 -1.53
C GLU A 62 -5.75 -3.46 -0.47
N ILE A 63 -7.06 -3.41 -0.17
CA ILE A 63 -7.60 -2.69 0.98
C ILE A 63 -7.74 -3.71 2.10
N VAL A 64 -6.87 -3.62 3.10
CA VAL A 64 -6.76 -4.62 4.18
C VAL A 64 -7.64 -4.28 5.38
N ASP A 65 -8.04 -3.02 5.52
CA ASP A 65 -8.96 -2.59 6.57
C ASP A 65 -9.88 -1.46 6.10
N ARG A 66 -11.11 -1.42 6.63
CA ARG A 66 -12.08 -0.33 6.40
C ARG A 66 -12.47 0.26 7.74
N SER A 67 -11.88 1.42 8.05
CA SER A 67 -12.03 2.09 9.34
C SER A 67 -12.14 3.60 9.19
N GLU A 68 -12.73 4.22 10.20
CA GLU A 68 -12.77 5.68 10.32
C GLU A 68 -11.38 6.24 10.63
N GLU A 69 -11.14 7.50 10.24
CA GLU A 69 -9.83 8.16 10.34
C GLU A 69 -9.21 8.10 11.73
N GLN A 70 -10.03 8.25 12.77
CA GLN A 70 -9.59 8.20 14.16
C GLN A 70 -8.93 6.87 14.57
N PHE A 71 -9.18 5.79 13.83
CA PHE A 71 -8.60 4.46 14.09
C PHE A 71 -7.40 4.13 13.19
N HIS A 72 -7.07 4.99 12.20
CA HIS A 72 -6.05 4.68 11.19
C HIS A 72 -4.69 4.41 11.81
N ALA A 73 -4.25 5.24 12.77
CA ALA A 73 -2.94 5.09 13.39
C ALA A 73 -2.80 3.79 14.17
N GLU A 74 -3.83 3.42 14.93
CA GLU A 74 -3.86 2.18 15.71
C GLU A 74 -3.87 0.96 14.78
N LYS A 75 -4.78 0.94 13.80
CA LYS A 75 -4.92 -0.17 12.86
C LYS A 75 -3.69 -0.35 11.97
N LEU A 76 -3.08 0.75 11.51
CA LEU A 76 -1.84 0.71 10.75
C LEU A 76 -0.72 0.05 11.56
N LYS A 77 -0.58 0.41 12.84
CA LYS A 77 0.43 -0.16 13.73
C LYS A 77 0.19 -1.65 13.98
N GLU A 78 -1.05 -2.04 14.28
CA GLU A 78 -1.45 -3.45 14.47
C GLU A 78 -1.05 -4.31 13.26
N ILE A 79 -1.40 -3.87 12.05
CA ILE A 79 -1.09 -4.60 10.81
C ILE A 79 0.43 -4.62 10.55
N GLN A 80 1.15 -3.53 10.83
CA GLN A 80 2.61 -3.51 10.70
C GLN A 80 3.29 -4.51 11.64
N GLU A 81 2.79 -4.67 12.87
CA GLU A 81 3.30 -5.65 13.83
C GLU A 81 3.00 -7.09 13.37
N GLU A 82 1.79 -7.36 12.87
CA GLU A 82 1.45 -8.66 12.29
C GLU A 82 2.34 -9.03 11.09
N LEU A 83 2.58 -8.08 10.17
CA LEU A 83 3.43 -8.31 9.01
C LEU A 83 4.88 -8.61 9.41
N LYS A 84 5.39 -7.96 10.46
CA LYS A 84 6.72 -8.26 11.01
C LYS A 84 6.77 -9.64 11.66
N ALA A 85 5.74 -10.00 12.43
CA ALA A 85 5.66 -11.29 13.10
C ALA A 85 5.60 -12.47 12.12
N ARG A 86 4.97 -12.30 10.94
CA ARG A 86 4.90 -13.34 9.89
C ARG A 86 6.20 -13.50 9.08
N ARG A 87 7.11 -12.53 9.15
CA ARG A 87 8.42 -12.58 8.48
C ARG A 87 9.53 -13.14 9.37
N LEU A 88 9.24 -13.39 10.65
CA LEU A 88 10.11 -14.11 11.60
C LEU A 88 9.75 -15.60 11.60
#